data_AF-A0A3E0PH49-F1
#
_entry.id   AF-A0A3E0PH49-F1
#
_cell.length_a   1.000
_cell.length_b   1.000
_cell.length_c   1.000
_cell.angle_alpha   90.00
_cell.angle_beta   90.00
_cell.angle_gamma   90.00
#
_symmetry.space_group_name_H-M   'P 1'
#
loop_
_entity.id
_entity.type
_entity.pdbx_description
1 polymer ?
#
loop_
_entity_poly.entity_id
_entity_poly.type
_entity_poly.pdbx_seq_one_letter_code
_entity_poly.pdbx_strand_id
1 'polypeptide(L)'
;MEYVDDNKEEKRMTAEELLAERKRSMRSKSMWAIGAGAVVVAGHIILFAIVISGLGDRSTVRWSDLLSSIFFVLALMAIVGGVWGLREARRLTLDDLIPSPEAIEFSRQIEFITPYYSYAMVGLLVAVYITQMVVDSELGMTPQGDSIGLLRTALVKPLVWEGQWWRLFTAGVVHLNLMHIFFNGYALLGFGRLIEYVSNRAHLAIVMVLATVAGSLASTYFMPTTTSVGASGGIMGLIGFLAIYGFRRKRQLMPGFLRAMLTNIAFIAAFGLIAFSIIDNFAHFGGLAVGVVYGVITVPKDLGKNPREVPLALTIAGYAALAIFVATCVFSMLLMKGTIG
;
A
#
# COMPACT_ATOMS: atom_id res chain seq x y z
N MET A 1 -27.46 -25.70 -20.31
CA MET A 1 -27.79 -26.18 -18.97
C MET A 1 -27.84 -24.95 -18.09
N GLU A 2 -29.05 -24.41 -17.92
CA GLU A 2 -29.32 -23.18 -17.19
C GLU A 2 -29.32 -23.45 -15.69
N TYR A 3 -28.67 -22.58 -14.92
CA TYR A 3 -28.85 -22.52 -13.47
C TYR A 3 -29.80 -21.35 -13.19
N VAL A 4 -31.09 -21.65 -13.13
CA VAL A 4 -32.12 -20.74 -12.62
C VAL A 4 -32.28 -21.07 -11.14
N ASP A 5 -31.82 -20.17 -10.27
CA ASP A 5 -32.15 -20.20 -8.84
C ASP A 5 -33.52 -19.55 -8.66
N ASP A 6 -34.54 -20.39 -8.48
CA ASP A 6 -35.96 -20.08 -8.62
C ASP A 6 -36.61 -19.58 -7.31
N ASN A 7 -35.88 -18.84 -6.45
CA ASN A 7 -36.45 -18.44 -5.15
C ASN A 7 -35.98 -17.12 -4.53
N LYS A 8 -35.79 -16.08 -5.36
CA LYS A 8 -35.90 -14.69 -4.91
C LYS A 8 -36.66 -13.90 -5.96
N GLU A 9 -37.86 -13.43 -5.64
CA GLU A 9 -38.42 -12.25 -6.30
C GLU A 9 -37.37 -11.14 -6.17
N GLU A 10 -36.57 -10.93 -7.21
CA GLU A 10 -35.62 -9.84 -7.28
C GLU A 10 -36.45 -8.57 -7.39
N LYS A 11 -36.77 -7.99 -6.23
CA LYS A 11 -37.60 -6.79 -6.11
C LYS A 11 -36.96 -5.71 -6.96
N ARG A 12 -37.51 -5.48 -8.16
CA ARG A 12 -37.03 -4.47 -9.11
C ARG A 12 -37.19 -3.10 -8.48
N MET A 13 -36.13 -2.61 -7.86
CA MET A 13 -36.08 -1.28 -7.30
C MET A 13 -36.03 -0.26 -8.44
N THR A 14 -36.78 0.83 -8.28
CA THR A 14 -36.63 2.01 -9.12
C THR A 14 -35.25 2.64 -8.92
N ALA A 15 -34.78 3.42 -9.88
CA ALA A 15 -33.47 4.06 -9.81
C ALA A 15 -33.38 5.05 -8.62
N GLU A 16 -34.49 5.69 -8.26
CA GLU A 16 -34.59 6.56 -7.08
C GLU A 16 -34.53 5.76 -5.77
N GLU A 17 -35.21 4.61 -5.70
CA GLU A 17 -35.12 3.72 -4.55
C GLU A 17 -33.70 3.19 -4.37
N LEU A 18 -33.01 2.83 -5.46
CA LEU A 18 -31.61 2.40 -5.45
C LEU A 18 -30.70 3.50 -4.92
N LEU A 19 -30.90 4.75 -5.36
CA LEU A 19 -30.16 5.90 -4.85
C LEU A 19 -30.43 6.13 -3.36
N ALA A 20 -31.70 6.06 -2.94
CA ALA A 20 -32.08 6.24 -1.55
C ALA A 20 -31.50 5.14 -0.64
N GLU A 21 -31.52 3.87 -1.09
CA GLU A 21 -30.88 2.76 -0.40
C GLU A 21 -29.36 2.94 -0.33
N ARG A 22 -28.70 3.31 -1.43
CA ARG A 22 -27.26 3.53 -1.44
C ARG A 22 -26.84 4.65 -0.50
N LYS A 23 -27.58 5.77 -0.49
CA LYS A 23 -27.38 6.87 0.47
C LYS A 23 -27.57 6.40 1.90
N ARG A 24 -28.61 5.61 2.20
CA ARG A 24 -28.85 5.05 3.54
C ARG A 24 -27.74 4.11 3.98
N SER A 25 -27.32 3.19 3.12
CA SER A 25 -26.21 2.26 3.39
C SER A 25 -24.91 3.01 3.65
N MET A 26 -24.56 3.99 2.81
CA MET A 26 -23.37 4.83 3.01
C MET A 26 -23.42 5.60 4.33
N ARG A 27 -24.57 6.21 4.67
CA ARG A 27 -24.74 6.93 5.95
C ARG A 27 -24.58 6.00 7.15
N SER A 28 -25.21 4.82 7.11
CA SER A 28 -25.13 3.83 8.19
C SER A 28 -23.69 3.39 8.43
N LYS A 29 -22.97 2.97 7.38
CA LYS A 29 -21.54 2.58 7.47
C LYS A 29 -20.66 3.72 7.97
N SER A 30 -20.93 4.95 7.51
CA SER A 30 -20.18 6.15 7.92
C SER A 30 -20.39 6.49 9.39
N MET A 31 -21.64 6.43 9.87
CA MET A 31 -21.97 6.65 11.29
C MET A 31 -21.35 5.58 12.19
N TRP A 32 -21.37 4.32 11.75
CA TRP A 32 -20.74 3.23 12.47
C TRP A 32 -19.22 3.43 12.58
N ALA A 33 -18.56 3.80 11.49
CA ALA A 33 -17.12 4.10 11.48
C ALA A 33 -16.76 5.27 12.41
N ILE A 34 -17.57 6.34 12.42
CA ILE A 34 -17.40 7.47 13.35
C ILE A 34 -17.56 7.01 14.80
N GLY A 35 -18.63 6.26 15.10
CA GLY A 35 -18.91 5.78 16.45
C GLY A 35 -17.82 4.85 16.98
N ALA A 36 -17.45 3.84 16.20
CA ALA A 36 -16.37 2.91 16.55
C ALA A 36 -15.03 3.64 16.74
N GLY A 37 -14.68 4.54 15.82
CA GLY A 37 -13.47 5.36 15.95
C GLY A 37 -13.49 6.25 17.19
N ALA A 38 -14.62 6.91 17.48
CA ALA A 38 -14.76 7.76 18.66
C ALA A 38 -14.58 6.99 19.98
N VAL A 39 -15.12 5.77 20.07
CA VAL A 39 -14.93 4.88 21.22
C VAL A 39 -13.46 4.54 21.43
N VAL A 40 -12.75 4.15 20.36
CA VAL A 40 -11.33 3.79 20.44
C VAL A 40 -10.47 5.00 20.81
N VAL A 41 -10.73 6.18 20.22
CA VAL A 41 -10.05 7.43 20.55
C VAL A 41 -10.27 7.79 22.02
N ALA A 42 -11.52 7.78 22.50
CA ALA A 42 -11.84 8.10 23.88
C ALA A 42 -11.18 7.12 24.86
N GLY A 43 -11.25 5.82 24.58
CA GLY A 43 -10.60 4.79 25.39
C GLY A 43 -9.09 4.97 25.49
N HIS A 44 -8.43 5.32 24.38
CA HIS A 44 -7.00 5.63 24.37
C HIS A 44 -6.68 6.89 25.17
N ILE A 45 -7.44 7.98 25.01
CA ILE A 45 -7.22 9.21 25.79
C ILE A 45 -7.37 8.95 27.28
N ILE A 46 -8.39 8.18 27.69
CA ILE A 46 -8.64 7.83 29.09
C ILE A 46 -7.49 6.96 29.63
N LEU A 47 -7.12 5.89 28.91
CA LEU A 47 -6.02 5.02 29.30
C LEU A 47 -4.72 5.82 29.45
N PHE A 48 -4.45 6.72 28.51
CA PHE A 48 -3.25 7.55 28.53
C PHE A 48 -3.25 8.55 29.70
N ALA A 49 -4.41 9.17 29.98
CA ALA A 49 -4.59 10.04 31.14
C ALA A 49 -4.35 9.29 32.45
N ILE A 50 -4.86 8.05 32.57
CA ILE A 50 -4.63 7.18 33.73
C ILE A 50 -3.13 6.90 33.89
N VAL A 51 -2.45 6.48 32.82
CA VAL A 51 -1.01 6.19 32.83
C VAL A 51 -0.19 7.41 33.26
N ILE A 52 -0.44 8.58 32.69
CA ILE A 52 0.26 9.83 33.07
C ILE A 52 -0.05 10.24 34.51
N SER A 53 -1.27 10.01 34.99
CA SER A 53 -1.65 10.35 36.36
C SER A 53 -1.09 9.38 37.40
N GLY A 54 -0.88 8.11 37.03
CA GLY A 54 -0.37 7.05 37.90
C GLY A 54 1.16 6.94 37.93
N LEU A 55 1.84 7.38 36.86
CA LEU A 55 3.29 7.51 36.84
C LEU A 55 3.69 8.80 37.58
N GLY A 56 4.35 8.66 38.72
CA GLY A 56 4.86 9.80 39.51
C GLY A 56 5.86 10.68 38.77
N ASP A 57 6.41 10.20 37.65
CA ASP A 57 7.31 10.94 36.77
C ASP A 57 6.68 11.13 35.37
N ARG A 58 6.21 12.35 35.11
CA ARG A 58 5.61 12.77 33.83
C ARG A 58 6.63 12.97 32.70
N SER A 59 7.93 12.81 32.96
CA SER A 59 8.97 13.00 31.94
C SER A 59 9.07 11.83 30.94
N THR A 60 8.49 10.68 31.29
CA THR A 60 8.62 9.42 30.53
C THR A 60 7.56 9.21 29.45
N VAL A 61 6.38 9.83 29.57
CA VAL A 61 5.22 9.63 28.69
C VAL A 61 4.62 10.96 28.28
N ARG A 62 4.62 11.26 26.98
CA ARG A 62 4.17 12.54 26.39
C ARG A 62 2.87 12.36 25.63
N TRP A 63 1.97 13.33 25.62
CA TRP A 63 0.73 13.29 24.82
C TRP A 63 0.93 12.99 23.33
N SER A 64 2.11 13.30 22.77
CA SER A 64 2.49 12.89 21.41
C SER A 64 2.55 11.37 21.21
N ASP A 65 2.78 10.61 22.28
CA ASP A 65 2.95 9.15 22.23
C ASP A 65 1.61 8.45 21.96
N LEU A 66 0.46 9.09 22.19
CA LEU A 66 -0.84 8.64 21.69
C LEU A 66 -0.86 8.48 20.17
N LEU A 67 -0.20 9.38 19.44
CA LEU A 67 -0.11 9.33 17.97
C LEU A 67 0.79 8.20 17.48
N SER A 68 1.60 7.60 18.35
CA SER A 68 2.37 6.40 18.05
C SER A 68 1.52 5.12 18.11
N SER A 69 0.35 5.16 18.77
CA SER A 69 -0.58 4.03 18.78
C SER A 69 -1.26 3.89 17.43
N ILE A 70 -0.97 2.79 16.74
CA ILE A 70 -1.64 2.45 15.48
C ILE A 70 -3.16 2.40 15.62
N PHE A 71 -3.69 1.92 16.76
CA PHE A 71 -5.13 1.87 16.98
C PHE A 71 -5.74 3.26 17.14
N PHE A 72 -5.03 4.19 17.78
CA PHE A 72 -5.47 5.58 17.89
C PHE A 72 -5.52 6.25 16.52
N VAL A 73 -4.50 6.03 15.69
CA VAL A 73 -4.43 6.56 14.32
C VAL A 73 -5.52 5.97 13.43
N LEU A 74 -5.71 4.64 13.45
CA LEU A 74 -6.78 3.96 12.72
C LEU A 74 -8.17 4.48 13.15
N ALA A 75 -8.35 4.77 14.43
CA ALA A 75 -9.59 5.29 14.97
C ALA A 75 -9.87 6.74 14.51
N LEU A 76 -8.88 7.63 14.54
CA LEU A 76 -9.00 8.98 13.98
C LEU A 76 -9.34 8.92 12.47
N MET A 77 -8.70 8.01 11.74
CA MET A 77 -8.97 7.81 10.31
C MET A 77 -10.39 7.28 10.06
N ALA A 78 -10.89 6.35 10.89
CA ALA A 78 -12.27 5.88 10.80
C ALA A 78 -13.28 7.02 10.98
N ILE A 79 -13.01 7.95 11.90
CA ILE A 79 -13.81 9.17 12.10
C ILE A 79 -13.77 10.06 10.85
N VAL A 80 -12.57 10.41 10.36
CA VAL A 80 -12.42 11.28 9.18
C VAL A 80 -13.07 10.65 7.95
N GLY A 81 -12.83 9.36 7.70
CA GLY A 81 -13.42 8.60 6.61
C GLY A 81 -14.94 8.53 6.70
N GLY A 82 -15.49 8.34 7.89
CA GLY A 82 -16.93 8.40 8.12
C GLY A 82 -17.51 9.80 7.88
N VAL A 83 -16.86 10.88 8.35
CA VAL A 83 -17.30 12.26 8.07
C VAL A 83 -17.30 12.55 6.58
N TRP A 84 -16.26 12.12 5.86
CA TRP A 84 -16.21 12.20 4.41
C TRP A 84 -17.35 11.40 3.76
N GLY A 85 -17.57 10.16 4.20
CA GLY A 85 -18.64 9.29 3.71
C GLY A 85 -20.04 9.90 3.90
N LEU A 86 -20.27 10.62 5.01
CA LEU A 86 -21.50 11.39 5.24
C LEU A 86 -21.65 12.55 4.25
N ARG A 87 -20.58 13.30 3.97
CA ARG A 87 -20.59 14.39 2.97
C ARG A 87 -20.88 13.84 1.58
N GLU A 88 -20.25 12.72 1.23
CA GLU A 88 -20.41 12.09 -0.08
C GLU A 88 -21.82 11.51 -0.26
N ALA A 89 -22.37 10.86 0.77
CA ALA A 89 -23.74 10.36 0.73
C ALA A 89 -24.78 11.47 0.54
N ARG A 90 -24.46 12.72 0.91
CA ARG A 90 -25.32 13.88 0.60
C ARG A 90 -25.22 14.31 -0.86
N ARG A 91 -24.01 14.25 -1.44
CA ARG A 91 -23.72 14.71 -2.81
C ARG A 91 -24.03 13.68 -3.90
N LEU A 92 -24.16 12.41 -3.53
CA LEU A 92 -24.43 11.31 -4.47
C LEU A 92 -25.68 11.57 -5.32
N THR A 93 -25.55 11.46 -6.63
CA THR A 93 -26.63 11.59 -7.62
C THR A 93 -26.90 10.26 -8.32
N LEU A 94 -27.96 10.19 -9.12
CA LEU A 94 -28.26 9.03 -9.96
C LEU A 94 -27.18 8.79 -11.02
N ASP A 95 -26.63 9.86 -11.59
CA ASP A 95 -25.56 9.78 -12.59
C ASP A 95 -24.28 9.15 -12.03
N ASP A 96 -24.04 9.27 -10.73
CA ASP A 96 -22.91 8.62 -10.05
C ASP A 96 -23.10 7.10 -9.89
N LEU A 97 -24.35 6.60 -9.99
CA LEU A 97 -24.69 5.19 -9.87
C LEU A 97 -24.69 4.46 -11.20
N ILE A 98 -24.89 5.18 -12.29
CA ILE A 98 -24.88 4.62 -13.64
C ILE A 98 -23.41 4.58 -14.11
N PRO A 99 -22.78 3.39 -14.20
CA PRO A 99 -21.43 3.30 -14.74
C PRO A 99 -21.43 3.77 -16.20
N SER A 100 -20.38 4.51 -16.59
CA SER A 100 -20.19 4.87 -18.00
C SER A 100 -20.08 3.61 -18.87
N PRO A 101 -20.41 3.67 -20.17
CA PRO A 101 -20.22 2.54 -21.08
C PRO A 101 -18.80 1.97 -21.01
N GLU A 102 -17.81 2.86 -20.88
CA GLU A 102 -16.41 2.48 -20.73
C GLU A 102 -16.12 1.75 -19.41
N ALA A 103 -16.79 2.13 -18.31
CA ALA A 103 -16.64 1.47 -17.01
C ALA A 103 -17.32 0.08 -16.97
N ILE A 104 -18.42 -0.10 -17.69
CA ILE A 104 -19.10 -1.42 -17.83
C ILE A 104 -18.19 -2.38 -18.58
N GLU A 105 -17.67 -1.93 -19.73
CA GLU A 105 -16.74 -2.74 -20.53
C GLU A 105 -15.46 -3.06 -19.74
N PHE A 106 -14.90 -2.07 -19.05
CA PHE A 106 -13.77 -2.27 -18.16
C PHE A 106 -14.04 -3.33 -17.08
N SER A 107 -15.23 -3.30 -16.45
CA SER A 107 -15.60 -4.25 -15.40
C SER A 107 -15.69 -5.69 -15.90
N ARG A 108 -16.29 -5.91 -17.08
CA ARG A 108 -16.33 -7.24 -17.72
C ARG A 108 -14.94 -7.78 -17.99
N GLN A 109 -14.03 -6.91 -18.42
CA GLN A 109 -12.66 -7.30 -18.70
C GLN A 109 -11.83 -7.62 -17.44
N ILE A 110 -12.19 -7.09 -16.28
CA ILE A 110 -11.49 -7.39 -15.00
C ILE A 110 -11.80 -8.80 -14.52
N GLU A 111 -13.03 -9.29 -14.74
CA GLU A 111 -13.52 -10.57 -14.20
C GLU A 111 -12.63 -11.76 -14.59
N PHE A 112 -11.98 -11.68 -15.75
CA PHE A 112 -11.12 -12.74 -16.29
C PHE A 112 -9.64 -12.59 -15.94
N ILE A 113 -9.26 -11.61 -15.12
CA ILE A 113 -7.85 -11.32 -14.82
C ILE A 113 -7.44 -11.97 -13.51
N THR A 114 -6.43 -12.83 -13.61
CA THR A 114 -5.70 -13.33 -12.44
C THR A 114 -4.45 -12.48 -12.21
N PRO A 115 -4.29 -11.84 -11.04
CA PRO A 115 -3.19 -10.92 -10.74
C PRO A 115 -1.93 -11.67 -10.29
N TYR A 116 -1.30 -12.37 -11.24
CA TYR A 116 -0.17 -13.27 -10.99
C TYR A 116 1.04 -12.56 -10.40
N TYR A 117 1.39 -11.35 -10.86
CA TYR A 117 2.57 -10.65 -10.36
C TYR A 117 2.36 -10.24 -8.90
N SER A 118 1.16 -9.76 -8.57
CA SER A 118 0.81 -9.41 -7.19
C SER A 118 0.94 -10.60 -6.24
N TYR A 119 0.36 -11.75 -6.62
CA TYR A 119 0.47 -12.97 -5.80
C TYR A 119 1.91 -13.46 -5.66
N ALA A 120 2.67 -13.48 -6.76
CA ALA A 120 4.06 -13.91 -6.74
C ALA A 120 4.92 -13.01 -5.85
N MET A 121 4.81 -11.69 -6.00
CA MET A 121 5.63 -10.73 -5.24
C MET A 121 5.27 -10.76 -3.75
N VAL A 122 3.99 -10.85 -3.39
CA VAL A 122 3.59 -11.00 -1.98
C VAL A 122 4.09 -12.32 -1.40
N GLY A 123 3.95 -13.43 -2.14
CA GLY A 123 4.47 -14.73 -1.71
C GLY A 123 5.98 -14.73 -1.47
N LEU A 124 6.74 -14.04 -2.33
CA LEU A 124 8.18 -13.86 -2.16
C LEU A 124 8.53 -13.01 -0.93
N LEU A 125 7.82 -11.91 -0.68
CA LEU A 125 8.02 -11.11 0.54
C LEU A 125 7.74 -11.92 1.81
N VAL A 126 6.69 -12.75 1.79
CA VAL A 126 6.39 -13.68 2.89
C VAL A 126 7.50 -14.71 3.06
N ALA A 127 8.02 -15.30 1.98
CA ALA A 127 9.13 -16.25 2.04
C ALA A 127 10.42 -15.63 2.60
N VAL A 128 10.74 -14.38 2.21
CA VAL A 128 11.86 -13.62 2.77
C VAL A 128 11.64 -13.40 4.27
N TYR A 129 10.45 -12.97 4.68
CA TYR A 129 10.15 -12.73 6.10
C TYR A 129 10.19 -14.01 6.95
N ILE A 130 9.71 -15.14 6.44
CA ILE A 130 9.87 -16.45 7.10
C ILE A 130 11.36 -16.77 7.26
N THR A 131 12.17 -16.50 6.24
CA THR A 131 13.63 -16.70 6.33
C THR A 131 14.26 -15.80 7.39
N GLN A 132 13.83 -14.54 7.51
CA GLN A 132 14.27 -13.65 8.60
C GLN A 132 13.98 -14.28 9.97
N MET A 133 12.76 -14.77 10.19
CA MET A 133 12.37 -15.39 11.46
C MET A 133 13.20 -16.64 11.80
N VAL A 134 13.46 -17.49 10.80
CA VAL A 134 14.30 -18.69 10.99
C VAL A 134 15.73 -18.29 11.35
N VAL A 135 16.33 -17.38 10.59
CA VAL A 135 17.72 -16.94 10.83
C VAL A 135 17.86 -16.26 12.19
N ASP A 136 16.90 -15.43 12.59
CA ASP A 136 16.93 -14.77 13.91
C ASP A 136 16.78 -15.78 15.04
N SER A 137 16.06 -16.89 14.83
CA SER A 137 15.96 -17.97 15.82
C SER A 137 17.23 -18.81 15.95
N GLU A 138 18.05 -18.87 14.89
CA GLU A 138 19.30 -19.65 14.85
C GLU A 138 20.52 -18.83 15.33
N LEU A 139 20.64 -17.57 14.88
CA LEU A 139 21.81 -16.72 15.13
C LEU A 139 21.62 -15.79 16.35
N GLY A 140 20.39 -15.61 16.82
CA GLY A 140 20.07 -14.67 17.90
C GLY A 140 20.15 -13.20 17.45
N MET A 141 20.17 -12.31 18.45
CA MET A 141 20.23 -10.86 18.27
C MET A 141 21.66 -10.35 18.54
N THR A 142 22.00 -9.15 18.06
CA THR A 142 23.21 -8.45 18.49
C THR A 142 23.16 -8.16 19.99
N PRO A 143 24.30 -7.82 20.64
CA PRO A 143 24.30 -7.34 22.03
C PRO A 143 23.39 -6.12 22.27
N GLN A 144 23.10 -5.35 21.22
CA GLN A 144 22.20 -4.20 21.22
C GLN A 144 20.72 -4.58 21.01
N GLY A 145 20.42 -5.86 20.76
CA GLY A 145 19.08 -6.36 20.54
C GLY A 145 18.59 -6.28 19.09
N ASP A 146 19.49 -6.10 18.11
CA ASP A 146 19.13 -6.03 16.70
C ASP A 146 19.14 -7.42 16.03
N SER A 147 18.23 -7.64 15.09
CA SER A 147 18.25 -8.84 14.24
C SER A 147 19.50 -8.88 13.36
N ILE A 148 20.33 -9.91 13.52
CA ILE A 148 21.54 -10.11 12.72
C ILE A 148 21.19 -10.34 11.24
N GLY A 149 20.16 -11.14 10.97
CA GLY A 149 19.69 -11.39 9.60
C GLY A 149 19.24 -10.10 8.92
N LEU A 150 18.48 -9.27 9.64
CA LEU A 150 18.00 -7.99 9.13
C LEU A 150 19.18 -7.04 8.82
N LEU A 151 20.16 -6.90 9.71
CA LEU A 151 21.30 -5.99 9.49
C LEU A 151 22.15 -6.35 8.26
N ARG A 152 22.20 -7.63 7.87
CA ARG A 152 22.90 -8.09 6.65
C ARG A 152 22.24 -7.61 5.36
N THR A 153 20.95 -7.27 5.40
CA THR A 153 20.14 -6.97 4.20
C THR A 153 19.49 -5.59 4.21
N ALA A 154 19.35 -4.97 5.38
CA ALA A 154 18.75 -3.67 5.56
C ALA A 154 19.54 -2.55 4.86
N LEU A 155 18.88 -1.40 4.67
CA LEU A 155 19.54 -0.19 4.16
C LEU A 155 20.36 0.46 5.27
N VAL A 156 21.54 -0.09 5.52
CA VAL A 156 22.57 0.56 6.33
C VAL A 156 23.31 1.53 5.41
N LYS A 157 22.90 2.79 5.46
CA LYS A 157 23.23 3.81 4.45
C LYS A 157 24.72 4.09 4.28
N PRO A 158 25.55 4.14 5.33
CA PRO A 158 27.00 4.30 5.15
C PRO A 158 27.63 3.18 4.30
N LEU A 159 27.16 1.93 4.48
CA LEU A 159 27.68 0.77 3.74
C LEU A 159 27.36 0.82 2.24
N VAL A 160 26.33 1.57 1.83
CA VAL A 160 26.02 1.80 0.41
C VAL A 160 27.20 2.52 -0.26
N TRP A 161 27.76 3.53 0.42
CA TRP A 161 28.91 4.29 -0.06
C TRP A 161 30.23 3.50 -0.01
N GLU A 162 30.29 2.46 0.83
CA GLU A 162 31.41 1.52 0.91
C GLU A 162 31.33 0.39 -0.13
N GLY A 163 30.37 0.45 -1.06
CA GLY A 163 30.24 -0.50 -2.17
C GLY A 163 29.13 -1.54 -2.02
N GLN A 164 28.38 -1.53 -0.91
CA GLN A 164 27.24 -2.45 -0.70
C GLN A 164 25.96 -1.95 -1.37
N TRP A 165 26.04 -1.60 -2.66
CA TRP A 165 24.95 -0.99 -3.44
C TRP A 165 23.70 -1.87 -3.55
N TRP A 166 23.84 -3.20 -3.40
CA TRP A 166 22.71 -4.13 -3.39
C TRP A 166 21.71 -3.83 -2.26
N ARG A 167 22.13 -3.12 -1.20
CA ARG A 167 21.25 -2.66 -0.11
C ARG A 167 20.11 -1.76 -0.61
N LEU A 168 20.31 -1.06 -1.74
CA LEU A 168 19.26 -0.28 -2.39
C LEU A 168 18.09 -1.14 -2.91
N PHE A 169 18.33 -2.44 -3.11
CA PHE A 169 17.33 -3.42 -3.51
C PHE A 169 16.85 -4.24 -2.32
N THR A 170 17.80 -4.84 -1.57
CA THR A 170 17.47 -5.82 -0.51
C THR A 170 16.67 -5.20 0.63
N ALA A 171 16.87 -3.92 0.92
CA ALA A 171 16.08 -3.21 1.93
C ALA A 171 14.58 -3.19 1.61
N GLY A 172 14.21 -3.22 0.33
CA GLY A 172 12.82 -3.23 -0.12
C GLY A 172 12.09 -4.56 0.07
N VAL A 173 12.78 -5.64 0.45
CA VAL A 173 12.17 -6.98 0.59
C VAL A 173 12.18 -7.54 2.00
N VAL A 174 12.86 -6.88 2.94
CA VAL A 174 12.92 -7.29 4.36
C VAL A 174 12.07 -6.41 5.26
N HIS A 175 11.58 -6.94 6.38
CA HIS A 175 10.62 -6.24 7.25
C HIS A 175 10.97 -6.38 8.74
N LEU A 176 10.71 -5.33 9.52
CA LEU A 176 11.02 -5.25 10.96
C LEU A 176 10.25 -6.26 11.83
N ASN A 177 8.99 -6.50 11.51
CA ASN A 177 8.08 -7.31 12.33
C ASN A 177 6.86 -7.75 11.52
N LEU A 178 6.03 -8.60 12.13
CA LEU A 178 4.88 -9.24 11.49
C LEU A 178 3.85 -8.21 11.02
N MET A 179 3.58 -7.18 11.80
CA MET A 179 2.65 -6.11 11.41
C MET A 179 3.19 -5.33 10.21
N HIS A 180 4.51 -5.09 10.16
CA HIS A 180 5.14 -4.38 9.07
C HIS A 180 5.02 -5.14 7.74
N ILE A 181 5.32 -6.45 7.70
CA ILE A 181 5.09 -7.27 6.49
C ILE A 181 3.60 -7.41 6.17
N PHE A 182 2.73 -7.54 7.17
CA PHE A 182 1.28 -7.65 6.95
C PHE A 182 0.73 -6.43 6.21
N PHE A 183 1.04 -5.21 6.68
CA PHE A 183 0.54 -4.00 6.03
C PHE A 183 1.17 -3.76 4.65
N ASN A 184 2.47 -4.04 4.48
CA ASN A 184 3.10 -3.94 3.16
C ASN A 184 2.55 -4.99 2.18
N GLY A 185 2.36 -6.24 2.62
CA GLY A 185 1.75 -7.30 1.83
C GLY A 185 0.31 -6.98 1.44
N TYR A 186 -0.49 -6.48 2.39
CA TYR A 186 -1.85 -6.02 2.12
C TYR A 186 -1.90 -4.87 1.11
N ALA A 187 -1.02 -3.87 1.27
CA ALA A 187 -0.94 -2.74 0.35
C ALA A 187 -0.45 -3.16 -1.04
N LEU A 188 0.62 -3.96 -1.12
CA LEU A 188 1.13 -4.50 -2.39
C LEU A 188 0.07 -5.33 -3.09
N LEU A 189 -0.65 -6.19 -2.36
CA LEU A 189 -1.75 -6.96 -2.94
C LEU A 189 -2.87 -6.05 -3.45
N GLY A 190 -3.26 -5.04 -2.67
CA GLY A 190 -4.31 -4.10 -3.08
C GLY A 190 -3.95 -3.29 -4.33
N PHE A 191 -2.82 -2.58 -4.30
CA PHE A 191 -2.39 -1.72 -5.41
C PHE A 191 -1.83 -2.51 -6.59
N GLY A 192 -1.15 -3.63 -6.35
CA GLY A 192 -0.64 -4.50 -7.39
C GLY A 192 -1.76 -5.12 -8.22
N ARG A 193 -2.77 -5.71 -7.55
CA ARG A 193 -3.93 -6.30 -8.23
C ARG A 193 -4.63 -5.24 -9.06
N LEU A 194 -4.76 -4.06 -8.49
CA LEU A 194 -5.33 -2.93 -9.17
C LEU A 194 -4.55 -2.59 -10.45
N ILE A 195 -3.23 -2.46 -10.41
CA ILE A 195 -2.43 -2.22 -11.61
C ILE A 195 -2.64 -3.31 -12.66
N GLU A 196 -2.65 -4.59 -12.27
CA GLU A 196 -2.92 -5.71 -13.19
C GLU A 196 -4.34 -5.70 -13.76
N TYR A 197 -5.31 -5.14 -13.02
CA TYR A 197 -6.67 -4.94 -13.49
C TYR A 197 -6.80 -3.75 -14.43
N VAL A 198 -6.17 -2.61 -14.14
CA VAL A 198 -6.37 -1.39 -14.94
C VAL A 198 -5.37 -1.27 -16.10
N SER A 199 -4.25 -1.96 -16.05
CA SER A 199 -3.14 -1.80 -17.00
C SER A 199 -2.35 -3.10 -17.16
N ASN A 200 -1.23 -3.04 -17.90
CA ASN A 200 -0.38 -4.19 -18.10
C ASN A 200 0.45 -4.50 -16.83
N ARG A 201 0.54 -5.78 -16.45
CA ARG A 201 1.32 -6.26 -15.29
C ARG A 201 2.80 -5.87 -15.33
N ALA A 202 3.37 -5.60 -16.51
CA ALA A 202 4.74 -5.12 -16.64
C ALA A 202 4.98 -3.83 -15.82
N HIS A 203 4.01 -2.92 -15.78
CA HIS A 203 4.13 -1.68 -15.01
C HIS A 203 4.27 -1.95 -13.51
N LEU A 204 3.61 -2.97 -12.96
CA LEU A 204 3.72 -3.32 -11.54
C LEU A 204 5.17 -3.68 -11.17
N ALA A 205 5.78 -4.62 -11.90
CA ALA A 205 7.14 -5.05 -11.60
C ALA A 205 8.17 -3.92 -11.82
N ILE A 206 8.05 -3.19 -12.93
CA ILE A 206 8.98 -2.09 -13.27
C ILE A 206 8.91 -0.99 -12.20
N VAL A 207 7.71 -0.52 -11.87
CA VAL A 207 7.55 0.55 -10.87
C VAL A 207 8.02 0.07 -9.51
N MET A 208 7.73 -1.17 -9.11
CA MET A 208 8.18 -1.68 -7.81
C MET A 208 9.70 -1.64 -7.67
N VAL A 209 10.45 -2.09 -8.68
CA VAL A 209 11.92 -2.11 -8.65
C VAL A 209 12.47 -0.69 -8.70
N LEU A 210 12.04 0.12 -9.67
CA LEU A 210 12.56 1.48 -9.83
C LEU A 210 12.27 2.37 -8.62
N ALA A 211 11.05 2.29 -8.09
CA ALA A 211 10.65 3.09 -6.93
C ALA A 211 11.34 2.62 -5.64
N THR A 212 11.59 1.31 -5.47
CA THR A 212 12.38 0.79 -4.35
C THR A 212 13.81 1.35 -4.37
N VAL A 213 14.47 1.31 -5.53
CA VAL A 213 15.85 1.80 -5.68
C VAL A 213 15.91 3.32 -5.49
N ALA A 214 15.03 4.06 -6.15
CA ALA A 214 15.00 5.52 -6.05
C ALA A 214 14.63 6.01 -4.64
N GLY A 215 13.70 5.34 -3.97
CA GLY A 215 13.39 5.59 -2.57
C GLY A 215 14.60 5.33 -1.67
N SER A 216 15.26 4.19 -1.84
CA SER A 216 16.46 3.85 -1.08
C SER A 216 17.60 4.84 -1.31
N LEU A 217 17.78 5.33 -2.54
CA LEU A 217 18.75 6.38 -2.86
C LEU A 217 18.41 7.71 -2.19
N ALA A 218 17.16 8.16 -2.30
CA ALA A 218 16.71 9.39 -1.65
C ALA A 218 16.91 9.31 -0.12
N SER A 219 16.50 8.20 0.48
CA SER A 219 16.72 7.92 1.90
C SER A 219 18.21 7.91 2.27
N THR A 220 19.05 7.25 1.48
CA THR A 220 20.51 7.19 1.70
C THR A 220 21.14 8.59 1.74
N TYR A 221 20.69 9.49 0.87
CA TYR A 221 21.21 10.84 0.78
C TYR A 221 20.68 11.78 1.88
N PHE A 222 19.37 11.73 2.15
CA PHE A 222 18.72 12.70 3.05
C PHE A 222 18.59 12.25 4.51
N MET A 223 18.76 10.96 4.80
CA MET A 223 18.72 10.40 6.17
C MET A 223 19.91 9.47 6.46
N PRO A 224 21.17 9.91 6.26
CA PRO A 224 22.34 9.02 6.18
C PRO A 224 22.66 8.21 7.44
N THR A 225 22.10 8.57 8.60
CA THR A 225 22.41 7.95 9.90
C THR A 225 21.40 6.88 10.34
N THR A 226 20.28 6.74 9.65
CA THR A 226 19.24 5.77 10.03
C THR A 226 19.34 4.47 9.22
N THR A 227 18.80 3.38 9.76
CA THR A 227 18.62 2.12 9.02
C THR A 227 17.18 2.03 8.53
N SER A 228 16.98 1.62 7.28
CA SER A 228 15.64 1.52 6.67
C SER A 228 15.39 0.13 6.09
N VAL A 229 14.13 -0.31 6.15
CA VAL A 229 13.66 -1.58 5.59
C VAL A 229 12.20 -1.46 5.16
N GLY A 230 11.75 -2.36 4.29
CA GLY A 230 10.36 -2.56 3.92
C GLY A 230 10.04 -2.17 2.48
N ALA A 231 9.02 -2.83 1.94
CA ALA A 231 8.54 -2.66 0.56
C ALA A 231 7.87 -1.30 0.28
N SER A 232 7.64 -0.50 1.33
CA SER A 232 6.80 0.69 1.29
C SER A 232 7.27 1.76 0.28
N GLY A 233 8.58 1.94 0.07
CA GLY A 233 9.10 2.84 -0.97
C GLY A 233 8.65 2.44 -2.38
N GLY A 234 8.73 1.14 -2.70
CA GLY A 234 8.21 0.61 -3.97
C GLY A 234 6.69 0.76 -4.10
N ILE A 235 5.95 0.49 -3.02
CA ILE A 235 4.49 0.64 -2.96
C ILE A 235 4.07 2.10 -3.17
N MET A 236 4.81 3.07 -2.62
CA MET A 236 4.59 4.49 -2.88
C MET A 236 4.76 4.83 -4.36
N GLY A 237 5.66 4.15 -5.07
CA GLY A 237 5.72 4.22 -6.54
C GLY A 237 4.46 3.69 -7.22
N LEU A 238 3.91 2.56 -6.77
CA LEU A 238 2.65 2.04 -7.31
C LEU A 238 1.50 3.04 -7.12
N ILE A 239 1.45 3.69 -5.96
CA ILE A 239 0.51 4.78 -5.67
C ILE A 239 0.72 5.96 -6.63
N GLY A 240 1.96 6.38 -6.87
CA GLY A 240 2.27 7.46 -7.82
C GLY A 240 1.84 7.14 -9.26
N PHE A 241 2.08 5.91 -9.71
CA PHE A 241 1.61 5.43 -11.00
C PHE A 241 0.08 5.46 -11.10
N LEU A 242 -0.60 4.93 -10.08
CA LEU A 242 -2.05 4.88 -10.01
C LEU A 242 -2.69 6.26 -9.88
N ALA A 243 -2.03 7.23 -9.25
CA ALA A 243 -2.49 8.61 -9.21
C ALA A 243 -2.55 9.21 -10.62
N ILE A 244 -1.52 8.98 -11.44
CA ILE A 244 -1.51 9.42 -12.85
C ILE A 244 -2.53 8.63 -13.69
N TYR A 245 -2.64 7.32 -13.47
CA TYR A 245 -3.66 6.51 -14.11
C TYR A 245 -5.07 7.05 -13.81
N GLY A 246 -5.39 7.24 -12.53
CA GLY A 246 -6.66 7.80 -12.08
C GLY A 246 -6.93 9.18 -12.66
N PHE A 247 -5.92 10.05 -12.74
CA PHE A 247 -6.06 11.37 -13.34
C PHE A 247 -6.39 11.32 -14.84
N ARG A 248 -5.66 10.50 -15.62
CA ARG A 248 -5.81 10.42 -17.09
C ARG A 248 -7.00 9.57 -17.53
N ARG A 249 -7.33 8.52 -16.78
CA ARG A 249 -8.30 7.48 -17.15
C ARG A 249 -9.53 7.45 -16.25
N LYS A 250 -9.81 8.52 -15.48
CA LYS A 250 -10.95 8.60 -14.55
C LYS A 250 -12.30 8.17 -15.15
N ARG A 251 -12.53 8.38 -16.46
CA ARG A 251 -13.80 8.02 -17.14
C ARG A 251 -13.97 6.52 -17.37
N GLN A 252 -12.88 5.75 -17.32
CA GLN A 252 -12.89 4.28 -17.48
C GLN A 252 -12.92 3.56 -16.14
N LEU A 253 -12.70 4.29 -15.04
CA LEU A 253 -12.77 3.75 -13.70
C LEU A 253 -14.20 3.88 -13.19
N MET A 254 -14.72 2.82 -12.56
CA MET A 254 -16.01 2.94 -11.86
C MET A 254 -15.90 4.04 -10.77
N PRO A 255 -16.91 4.89 -10.56
CA PRO A 255 -16.86 5.94 -9.54
C PRO A 255 -16.55 5.40 -8.15
N GLY A 256 -17.15 4.27 -7.76
CA GLY A 256 -16.87 3.60 -6.48
C GLY A 256 -15.42 3.10 -6.39
N PHE A 257 -14.86 2.67 -7.52
CA PHE A 257 -13.49 2.18 -7.61
C PHE A 257 -12.46 3.32 -7.43
N LEU A 258 -12.62 4.43 -8.16
CA LEU A 258 -11.78 5.62 -8.02
C LEU A 258 -11.81 6.16 -6.59
N ARG A 259 -12.98 6.18 -5.96
CA ARG A 259 -13.15 6.59 -4.56
C ARG A 259 -12.36 5.70 -3.60
N ALA A 260 -12.47 4.37 -3.72
CA ALA A 260 -11.72 3.44 -2.88
C ALA A 260 -10.21 3.64 -3.02
N MET A 261 -9.74 3.82 -4.25
CA MET A 261 -8.32 4.11 -4.54
C MET A 261 -7.85 5.41 -3.87
N LEU A 262 -8.59 6.52 -4.04
CA LEU A 262 -8.23 7.80 -3.44
C LEU A 262 -8.26 7.76 -1.90
N THR A 263 -9.23 7.07 -1.31
CA THR A 263 -9.30 6.87 0.15
C THR A 263 -8.08 6.11 0.66
N ASN A 264 -7.67 5.04 -0.03
CA ASN A 264 -6.48 4.26 0.35
C ASN A 264 -5.18 5.07 0.21
N ILE A 265 -5.07 5.90 -0.83
CA ILE A 265 -3.92 6.82 -1.00
C ILE A 265 -3.87 7.84 0.14
N ALA A 266 -5.01 8.47 0.46
CA ALA A 266 -5.12 9.42 1.56
C ALA A 266 -4.82 8.78 2.92
N PHE A 267 -5.27 7.54 3.12
CA PHE A 267 -4.97 6.75 4.32
C PHE A 267 -3.46 6.56 4.51
N ILE A 268 -2.75 6.16 3.46
CA ILE A 268 -1.29 5.92 3.51
C ILE A 268 -0.52 7.22 3.73
N ALA A 269 -0.92 8.30 3.04
CA ALA A 269 -0.30 9.60 3.21
C ALA A 269 -0.47 10.15 4.64
N ALA A 270 -1.67 10.03 5.22
CA ALA A 270 -1.93 10.44 6.59
C ALA A 270 -1.16 9.59 7.60
N PHE A 271 -1.02 8.28 7.37
CA PHE A 271 -0.21 7.41 8.21
C PHE A 271 1.28 7.80 8.18
N GLY A 272 1.82 8.09 6.99
CA GLY A 272 3.19 8.60 6.80
C GLY A 272 3.49 9.87 7.60
N LEU A 273 2.55 10.82 7.60
CA LEU A 273 2.68 12.08 8.35
C LEU A 273 2.62 11.87 9.87
N ILE A 274 1.76 10.98 10.35
CA ILE A 274 1.59 10.76 11.78
C ILE A 274 2.76 9.95 12.37
N ALA A 275 3.24 8.94 11.65
CA ALA A 275 4.36 8.11 12.07
C ALA A 275 5.72 8.58 11.47
N PHE A 276 5.87 9.89 11.23
CA PHE A 276 7.04 10.47 10.55
C PHE A 276 8.39 10.16 11.21
N SER A 277 8.39 9.91 12.53
CA SER A 277 9.59 9.58 13.31
C SER A 277 10.03 8.13 13.18
N ILE A 278 9.16 7.27 12.64
CA ILE A 278 9.37 5.82 12.50
C ILE A 278 9.40 5.44 11.01
N ILE A 279 8.80 6.26 10.15
CA ILE A 279 8.69 6.05 8.72
C ILE A 279 9.78 6.82 7.96
N ASP A 280 10.37 6.14 6.98
CA ASP A 280 11.31 6.74 6.04
C ASP A 280 10.58 7.55 4.96
N ASN A 281 10.30 8.82 5.28
CA ASN A 281 9.56 9.72 4.38
C ASN A 281 10.33 10.06 3.09
N PHE A 282 11.67 10.05 3.12
CA PHE A 282 12.46 10.28 1.90
C PHE A 282 12.41 9.07 0.97
N ALA A 283 12.41 7.85 1.50
CA ALA A 283 12.15 6.65 0.70
C ALA A 283 10.76 6.69 0.04
N HIS A 284 9.74 7.09 0.80
CA HIS A 284 8.38 7.21 0.29
C HIS A 284 8.26 8.27 -0.80
N PHE A 285 8.86 9.45 -0.59
CA PHE A 285 8.87 10.52 -1.56
C PHE A 285 9.60 10.12 -2.85
N GLY A 286 10.80 9.53 -2.75
CA GLY A 286 11.58 9.06 -3.90
C GLY A 286 10.81 8.02 -4.71
N GLY A 287 10.17 7.07 -4.04
CA GLY A 287 9.31 6.08 -4.67
C GLY A 287 8.12 6.70 -5.38
N LEU A 288 7.38 7.58 -4.70
CA LEU A 288 6.21 8.29 -5.25
C LEU A 288 6.58 9.09 -6.50
N ALA A 289 7.68 9.84 -6.45
CA ALA A 289 8.16 10.65 -7.56
C ALA A 289 8.44 9.81 -8.81
N VAL A 290 9.14 8.67 -8.66
CA VAL A 290 9.38 7.74 -9.77
C VAL A 290 8.08 7.17 -10.32
N GLY A 291 7.14 6.77 -9.44
CA GLY A 291 5.83 6.28 -9.86
C GLY A 291 5.06 7.30 -10.69
N VAL A 292 5.05 8.57 -10.26
CA VAL A 292 4.42 9.68 -10.97
C VAL A 292 5.08 9.91 -12.33
N VAL A 293 6.42 10.03 -12.37
CA VAL A 293 7.15 10.26 -13.63
C VAL A 293 6.92 9.10 -14.60
N TYR A 294 7.04 7.87 -14.14
CA TYR A 294 6.78 6.68 -14.95
C TYR A 294 5.34 6.66 -15.47
N GLY A 295 4.35 6.91 -14.61
CA GLY A 295 2.95 6.99 -15.02
C GLY A 295 2.70 8.11 -16.05
N VAL A 296 3.36 9.27 -15.90
CA VAL A 296 3.28 10.37 -16.87
C VAL A 296 3.80 9.96 -18.24
N ILE A 297 4.83 9.11 -18.30
CA ILE A 297 5.42 8.62 -19.53
C ILE A 297 4.57 7.49 -20.15
N THR A 298 4.14 6.52 -19.34
CA THR A 298 3.61 5.26 -19.88
C THR A 298 2.09 5.16 -19.94
N VAL A 299 1.33 5.93 -19.16
CA VAL A 299 -0.13 5.86 -19.18
C VAL A 299 -0.67 6.64 -20.39
N PRO A 300 -1.34 6.00 -21.36
CA PRO A 300 -1.83 6.70 -22.55
C PRO A 300 -2.96 7.69 -22.20
N LYS A 301 -2.83 8.93 -22.70
CA LYS A 301 -3.87 9.97 -22.55
C LYS A 301 -5.12 9.68 -23.40
N ASP A 302 -4.94 9.02 -24.53
CA ASP A 302 -6.00 8.69 -25.48
C ASP A 302 -6.86 7.52 -24.96
N LEU A 303 -8.14 7.80 -24.66
CA LEU A 303 -9.09 6.83 -24.11
C LEU A 303 -9.39 5.67 -25.08
N GLY A 304 -9.19 5.85 -26.39
CA GLY A 304 -9.37 4.79 -27.38
C GLY A 304 -8.27 3.74 -27.35
N LYS A 305 -7.10 4.05 -26.76
CA LYS A 305 -6.01 3.08 -26.60
C LYS A 305 -6.25 2.19 -25.40
N ASN A 306 -6.09 0.89 -25.60
CA ASN A 306 -6.11 -0.09 -24.52
C ASN A 306 -4.86 0.09 -23.61
N PRO A 307 -5.03 0.44 -22.32
CA PRO A 307 -3.90 0.68 -21.41
C PRO A 307 -3.16 -0.61 -21.00
N ARG A 308 -3.61 -1.77 -21.48
CA ARG A 308 -2.95 -3.05 -21.30
C ARG A 308 -2.08 -3.45 -22.50
N GLU A 309 -2.30 -2.84 -23.64
CA GLU A 309 -1.45 -3.03 -24.82
C GLU A 309 -0.19 -2.19 -24.64
N VAL A 310 0.94 -2.88 -24.52
CA VAL A 310 2.25 -2.25 -24.35
C VAL A 310 3.21 -2.77 -25.41
N PRO A 311 4.20 -1.97 -25.84
CA PRO A 311 5.20 -2.43 -26.78
C PRO A 311 6.00 -3.61 -26.22
N LEU A 312 6.52 -4.47 -27.10
CA LEU A 312 7.36 -5.63 -26.72
C LEU A 312 8.50 -5.24 -25.78
N ALA A 313 9.15 -4.10 -26.01
CA ALA A 313 10.21 -3.59 -25.15
C ALA A 313 9.77 -3.42 -23.68
N LEU A 314 8.54 -2.96 -23.46
CA LEU A 314 8.00 -2.78 -22.11
C LEU A 314 7.61 -4.11 -21.47
N THR A 315 7.13 -5.07 -22.27
CA THR A 315 6.89 -6.44 -21.81
C THR A 315 8.19 -7.11 -21.36
N ILE A 316 9.26 -6.99 -22.15
CA ILE A 316 10.60 -7.50 -21.81
C ILE A 316 11.12 -6.82 -20.53
N ALA A 317 10.97 -5.49 -20.42
CA ALA A 317 11.33 -4.76 -19.21
C ALA A 317 10.53 -5.23 -17.99
N GLY A 318 9.25 -5.58 -18.17
CA GLY A 318 8.41 -6.17 -17.13
C GLY A 318 8.94 -7.51 -16.62
N TYR A 319 9.30 -8.42 -17.52
CA TYR A 319 9.92 -9.69 -17.15
C TYR A 319 11.28 -9.51 -16.47
N ALA A 320 12.12 -8.61 -16.99
CA ALA A 320 13.42 -8.30 -16.40
C ALA A 320 13.26 -7.72 -14.99
N ALA A 321 12.31 -6.80 -14.78
CA ALA A 321 12.03 -6.24 -13.47
C ALA A 321 11.53 -7.29 -12.48
N LEU A 322 10.64 -8.21 -12.92
CA LEU A 322 10.20 -9.31 -12.07
C LEU A 322 11.37 -10.24 -11.72
N ALA A 323 12.25 -10.56 -12.68
CA ALA A 323 13.44 -11.37 -12.44
C ALA A 323 14.40 -10.70 -11.44
N ILE A 324 14.60 -9.38 -11.53
CA ILE A 324 15.38 -8.60 -10.56
C ILE A 324 14.75 -8.69 -9.16
N PHE A 325 13.42 -8.57 -9.05
CA PHE A 325 12.72 -8.68 -7.78
C PHE A 325 12.91 -10.09 -7.16
N VAL A 326 12.73 -11.15 -7.96
CA VAL A 326 12.96 -12.54 -7.54
C VAL A 326 14.42 -12.72 -7.10
N ALA A 327 15.38 -12.27 -7.91
CA ALA A 327 16.81 -12.36 -7.60
C ALA A 327 17.13 -11.62 -6.30
N THR A 328 16.54 -10.44 -6.08
CA THR A 328 16.69 -9.68 -4.83
C THR A 328 16.17 -10.47 -3.63
N CYS A 329 14.99 -11.09 -3.72
CA CYS A 329 14.46 -11.93 -2.65
C CYS A 329 15.38 -13.12 -2.34
N VAL A 330 15.82 -13.85 -3.37
CA VAL A 330 16.72 -15.00 -3.22
C VAL A 330 18.07 -14.57 -2.62
N PHE A 331 18.66 -13.51 -3.16
CA PHE A 331 19.92 -12.95 -2.70
C PHE A 331 19.83 -12.49 -1.23
N SER A 332 18.75 -11.81 -0.84
CA SER A 332 18.50 -11.46 0.56
C SER A 332 18.45 -12.69 1.46
N MET A 333 17.75 -13.76 1.06
CA MET A 333 17.68 -15.00 1.84
C MET A 333 19.06 -15.66 2.03
N LEU A 334 19.91 -15.64 1.00
CA LEU A 334 21.27 -16.18 1.06
C LEU A 334 22.21 -15.32 1.91
N LEU A 335 22.11 -13.99 1.79
CA LEU A 335 22.86 -13.04 2.62
C LEU A 335 22.52 -13.21 4.10
N MET A 336 21.24 -13.33 4.45
CA MET A 336 20.81 -13.52 5.84
C MET A 336 21.43 -14.77 6.46
N LYS A 337 21.43 -15.88 5.71
CA LYS A 337 22.05 -17.15 6.14
C LYS A 337 23.58 -17.10 6.20
N GLY A 338 24.22 -16.04 5.70
CA GLY A 338 25.67 -15.95 5.62
C GLY A 338 26.29 -16.89 4.60
N THR A 339 25.51 -17.35 3.63
CA THR A 339 25.97 -18.27 2.56
C THR A 339 26.86 -17.54 1.54
N ILE A 340 26.76 -16.22 1.48
CA ILE A 340 27.50 -15.34 0.58
C ILE A 340 27.85 -14.05 1.33
N GLY A 341 28.98 -13.42 0.97
CA GLY A 341 29.50 -12.18 1.55
C GLY A 341 30.06 -11.27 0.47
#